data_AF-A0AA96WXL6-F1
#
_entry.id   AF-A0AA96WXL6-F1
#
_cell.length_a   1.000
_cell.length_b   1.000
_cell.length_c   1.000
_cell.angle_alpha   90.00
_cell.angle_beta   90.00
_cell.angle_gamma   90.00
#
_symmetry.space_group_name_H-M   'P 1'
#
loop_
_entity.id
_entity.type
_entity.pdbx_description
1 polymer ?
#
loop_
_entity_poly.entity_id
_entity_poly.type
_entity_poly.pdbx_seq_one_letter_code
_entity_poly.pdbx_strand_id
1 'polypeptide(L)'
;MILYVETNLILAIAKGQDPEATELLQNPLCDSVRIVIPSICYMEALVAFEEDRQRRENFRKTMDQQLSEARRDATAPDRLALVSALSDALVRYSNLLNDVEARFQMAVQAMSSRFEMVHLTPESLVCGLNERFLSEQKQRRDNLVLQCILHHARQYPNDRKILLTNDAAFWKDEIFSQPTPAKQALLDAGVDQHFTRTKNFLGWLQQELKIQGGTPESFDR
;
A
#
# COMPACT_ATOMS: atom_id res chain seq x y z
N MET A 1 11.83 12.87 -12.35
CA MET A 1 10.90 12.95 -11.19
C MET A 1 10.92 11.61 -10.46
N ILE A 2 10.83 11.64 -9.13
CA ILE A 2 10.83 10.44 -8.28
C ILE A 2 9.50 10.36 -7.53
N LEU A 3 8.79 9.24 -7.68
CA LEU A 3 7.61 8.89 -6.90
C LEU A 3 7.99 7.83 -5.87
N TYR A 4 7.98 8.19 -4.60
CA TYR A 4 8.12 7.25 -3.50
C TYR A 4 6.77 6.59 -3.21
N VAL A 5 6.79 5.27 -3.06
CA VAL A 5 5.64 4.48 -2.62
C VAL A 5 6.05 3.62 -1.42
N GLU A 6 5.07 3.19 -0.63
CA GLU A 6 5.30 2.42 0.59
C GLU A 6 4.39 1.17 0.68
N THR A 7 4.58 0.38 1.73
CA THR A 7 3.90 -0.88 2.06
C THR A 7 2.41 -0.91 1.70
N ASN A 8 1.68 0.15 2.03
CA ASN A 8 0.23 0.21 1.83
C ASN A 8 -0.17 0.17 0.36
N LEU A 9 0.70 0.55 -0.58
CA LEU A 9 0.39 0.40 -2.01
C LEU A 9 0.25 -1.08 -2.37
N ILE A 10 1.19 -1.93 -1.91
CA ILE A 10 1.16 -3.39 -2.12
C ILE A 10 -0.13 -3.97 -1.52
N LEU A 11 -0.43 -3.59 -0.27
CA LEU A 11 -1.60 -4.10 0.45
C LEU A 11 -2.92 -3.61 -0.14
N ALA A 12 -2.98 -2.36 -0.63
CA ALA A 12 -4.18 -1.81 -1.25
C ALA A 12 -4.51 -2.53 -2.57
N ILE A 13 -3.49 -2.87 -3.37
CA ILE A 13 -3.65 -3.67 -4.58
C ILE A 13 -4.14 -5.08 -4.24
N ALA A 14 -3.49 -5.76 -3.29
CA ALA A 14 -3.88 -7.10 -2.85
C ALA A 14 -5.34 -7.17 -2.38
N LYS A 15 -5.77 -6.16 -1.62
CA LYS A 15 -7.13 -6.08 -1.07
C LYS A 15 -8.16 -5.51 -2.05
N GLY A 16 -7.73 -5.00 -3.22
CA GLY A 16 -8.62 -4.34 -4.19
C GLY A 16 -9.22 -3.04 -3.67
N GLN A 17 -8.49 -2.32 -2.82
CA GLN A 17 -8.92 -1.06 -2.19
C GLN A 17 -8.50 0.18 -2.99
N ASP A 18 -7.57 0.02 -3.92
CA ASP A 18 -7.10 1.09 -4.82
C ASP A 18 -6.97 0.52 -6.25
N PRO A 19 -8.05 0.59 -7.06
CA PRO A 19 -8.03 0.11 -8.45
C PRO A 19 -6.97 0.82 -9.30
N GLU A 20 -6.82 2.14 -9.12
CA GLU A 20 -5.84 2.96 -9.83
C GLU A 20 -4.38 2.58 -9.49
N ALA A 21 -4.13 2.04 -8.30
CA ALA A 21 -2.82 1.44 -7.97
C ALA A 21 -2.50 0.21 -8.84
N THR A 22 -3.51 -0.55 -9.27
CA THR A 22 -3.30 -1.65 -10.21
C THR A 22 -2.98 -1.13 -11.61
N GLU A 23 -3.64 -0.04 -12.01
CA GLU A 23 -3.37 0.64 -13.29
C GLU A 23 -1.91 1.16 -13.33
N LEU A 24 -1.44 1.77 -12.24
CA LEU A 24 -0.05 2.21 -12.07
C LEU A 24 0.96 1.06 -12.28
N LEU A 25 0.60 -0.17 -11.89
CA LEU A 25 1.44 -1.34 -12.13
C LEU A 25 1.40 -1.84 -13.56
N GLN A 26 0.29 -1.64 -14.28
CA GLN A 26 0.06 -2.22 -15.60
C GLN A 26 0.57 -1.29 -16.71
N ASN A 27 0.32 0.00 -16.57
CA ASN A 27 0.63 1.01 -17.56
C ASN A 27 1.95 1.71 -17.20
N PRO A 28 2.97 1.67 -18.08
CA PRO A 28 4.18 2.44 -17.85
C PRO A 28 3.82 3.92 -17.76
N LEU A 29 4.21 4.57 -16.67
CA LEU A 29 4.27 6.03 -16.64
C LEU A 29 5.28 6.50 -17.68
N CYS A 30 5.21 7.77 -18.06
CA CYS A 30 6.22 8.35 -18.93
C CYS A 30 7.63 8.13 -18.36
N ASP A 31 8.62 7.96 -19.24
CA ASP A 31 10.02 7.61 -18.89
C ASP A 31 10.68 8.59 -17.90
N SER A 32 10.08 9.76 -17.67
CA SER A 32 10.55 10.77 -16.71
C SER A 32 10.14 10.51 -15.27
N VAL A 33 9.33 9.48 -14.98
CA VAL A 33 8.90 9.09 -13.63
C VAL A 33 9.59 7.81 -13.17
N ARG A 34 10.49 7.96 -12.20
CA ARG A 34 11.08 6.84 -11.45
C ARG A 34 10.18 6.52 -10.26
N ILE A 35 9.63 5.31 -10.21
CA ILE A 35 8.88 4.85 -9.04
C ILE A 35 9.83 4.10 -8.13
N VAL A 36 9.92 4.55 -6.88
CA VAL A 36 10.87 4.05 -5.88
C VAL A 36 10.11 3.47 -4.70
N ILE A 37 10.52 2.28 -4.25
CA ILE A 37 9.99 1.65 -3.04
C ILE A 37 11.13 1.17 -2.12
N PRO A 38 11.09 1.48 -0.82
CA PRO A 38 12.02 0.87 0.13
C PRO A 38 11.85 -0.66 0.20
N SER A 39 12.96 -1.39 0.12
CA SER A 39 13.00 -2.85 0.21
C SER A 39 12.30 -3.40 1.46
N ILE A 40 12.40 -2.69 2.59
CA ILE A 40 11.73 -3.05 3.84
C ILE A 40 10.21 -3.09 3.71
N CYS A 41 9.62 -2.33 2.78
CA CYS A 41 8.18 -2.33 2.52
C CYS A 41 7.68 -3.68 1.99
N TYR A 42 8.51 -4.44 1.25
CA TYR A 42 8.13 -5.78 0.80
C TYR A 42 8.05 -6.77 1.96
N MET A 43 9.02 -6.70 2.88
CA MET A 43 9.00 -7.52 4.10
C MET A 43 7.80 -7.16 4.98
N GLU A 44 7.55 -5.86 5.15
CA GLU A 44 6.38 -5.38 5.90
C GLU A 44 5.07 -5.85 5.26
N ALA A 45 4.94 -5.74 3.95
CA ALA A 45 3.76 -6.16 3.23
C ALA A 45 3.55 -7.68 3.35
N LEU A 46 4.63 -8.47 3.32
CA LEU A 46 4.56 -9.92 3.52
C LEU A 46 4.05 -10.27 4.91
N VAL A 47 4.62 -9.68 5.96
CA VAL A 47 4.18 -9.90 7.35
C VAL A 47 2.71 -9.51 7.53
N ALA A 48 2.33 -8.33 7.05
CA ALA A 48 0.94 -7.85 7.12
C ALA A 48 -0.02 -8.73 6.32
N PHE A 49 0.43 -9.29 5.20
CA PHE A 49 -0.35 -10.22 4.37
C PHE A 49 -0.52 -11.57 5.06
N GLU A 50 0.52 -12.13 5.69
CA GLU A 50 0.44 -13.37 6.46
C GLU A 50 -0.52 -13.26 7.65
N GLU A 51 -0.46 -12.14 8.38
CA GLU A 51 -1.42 -11.84 9.46
C GLU A 51 -2.86 -11.75 8.94
N ASP A 52 -3.09 -11.06 7.82
CA ASP A 52 -4.42 -10.97 7.20
C ASP A 52 -4.92 -12.33 6.70
N ARG A 53 -4.03 -13.13 6.09
CA ARG A 53 -4.32 -14.50 5.65
C ARG A 53 -4.74 -15.37 6.83
N GLN A 54 -3.97 -15.34 7.93
CA GLN A 54 -4.29 -16.13 9.13
C GLN A 54 -5.64 -15.72 9.72
N ARG A 55 -5.92 -14.41 9.79
CA ARG A 55 -7.21 -13.89 10.25
C ARG A 55 -8.37 -14.39 9.39
N ARG A 56 -8.21 -14.35 8.06
CA ARG A 56 -9.21 -14.80 7.09
C ARG A 56 -9.44 -16.31 7.15
N GLU A 57 -8.38 -17.10 7.30
CA GLU A 57 -8.47 -18.55 7.48
C GLU A 57 -9.22 -18.93 8.75
N ASN A 58 -9.00 -18.19 9.85
CA ASN A 58 -9.76 -18.40 11.09
C ASN A 58 -11.26 -18.09 10.89
N PHE A 59 -11.60 -17.05 10.13
CA PHE A 59 -12.99 -16.76 9.79
C PHE A 59 -13.61 -17.87 8.92
N ARG A 60 -12.89 -18.38 7.92
CA ARG A 60 -13.34 -19.53 7.12
C ARG A 60 -13.65 -20.75 7.99
N LYS A 61 -12.73 -21.12 8.89
CA LYS A 61 -12.94 -22.23 9.85
C LYS A 61 -14.17 -22.01 10.74
N THR A 62 -14.41 -20.77 11.14
CA THR A 62 -15.61 -20.41 11.91
C THR A 62 -16.88 -20.66 11.09
N MET A 63 -16.90 -20.25 9.81
CA MET A 63 -18.04 -20.53 8.92
C MET A 63 -18.26 -22.03 8.69
N ASP A 64 -17.18 -22.82 8.53
CA ASP A 64 -17.27 -24.28 8.40
C ASP A 64 -17.90 -24.94 9.65
N GLN A 65 -17.52 -24.47 10.85
CA GLN A 65 -18.11 -24.93 12.11
C GLN A 65 -19.61 -24.62 12.16
N GLN A 66 -19.99 -23.38 11.84
CA GLN A 66 -21.40 -22.96 11.80
C GLN A 66 -22.21 -23.76 10.78
N LEU A 67 -21.63 -24.08 9.62
CA LEU A 67 -22.27 -24.95 8.63
C LEU A 67 -22.47 -26.38 9.18
N SER A 68 -21.50 -26.91 9.91
CA SER A 68 -21.60 -28.24 10.54
C SER A 68 -22.71 -28.29 11.60
N GLU A 69 -22.79 -27.26 12.44
CA GLU A 69 -23.84 -27.11 13.46
C GLU A 69 -25.22 -27.00 12.82
N ALA A 70 -25.38 -26.12 11.82
CA ALA A 70 -26.64 -25.99 11.07
C ALA A 70 -27.05 -27.29 10.39
N ARG A 71 -26.12 -28.09 9.87
CA ARG A 71 -26.44 -29.40 9.28
C ARG A 71 -27.01 -30.39 10.30
N ARG A 72 -26.59 -30.31 11.56
CA ARG A 72 -26.99 -31.23 12.64
C ARG A 72 -28.30 -30.84 13.33
N ASP A 73 -28.71 -29.58 13.26
CA ASP A 73 -29.94 -29.12 13.91
C ASP A 73 -31.18 -29.66 13.20
N ALA A 74 -31.74 -30.78 13.63
CA ALA A 74 -32.94 -31.36 13.03
C ALA A 74 -34.23 -30.59 13.33
N THR A 75 -34.18 -29.58 14.20
CA THR A 75 -35.37 -28.94 14.79
C THR A 75 -35.63 -27.53 14.27
N ALA A 76 -34.61 -26.85 13.74
CA ALA A 76 -34.75 -25.51 13.20
C ALA A 76 -35.55 -25.51 11.87
N PRO A 77 -36.61 -24.68 11.76
CA PRO A 77 -37.42 -24.59 10.54
C PRO A 77 -36.64 -24.04 9.34
N ASP A 78 -35.71 -23.11 9.58
CA ASP A 78 -34.94 -22.42 8.52
C ASP A 78 -33.59 -23.09 8.18
N ARG A 79 -33.35 -24.29 8.73
CA ARG A 79 -32.07 -25.01 8.60
C ARG A 79 -31.57 -25.16 7.17
N LEU A 80 -32.44 -25.57 6.25
CA LEU A 80 -32.05 -25.80 4.86
C LEU A 80 -31.63 -24.51 4.17
N ALA A 81 -32.34 -23.41 4.43
CA ALA A 81 -31.99 -22.10 3.90
C ALA A 81 -30.65 -21.62 4.46
N LEU A 82 -30.42 -21.77 5.76
CA LEU A 82 -29.15 -21.42 6.41
C LEU A 82 -27.98 -22.25 5.88
N VAL A 83 -28.15 -23.57 5.75
CA VAL A 83 -27.13 -24.47 5.17
C VAL A 83 -26.78 -24.07 3.74
N SER A 84 -27.79 -23.74 2.93
CA SER A 84 -27.59 -23.26 1.55
C SER A 84 -26.79 -21.97 1.53
N ALA A 85 -27.21 -20.96 2.31
CA ALA A 85 -26.55 -19.66 2.37
C ALA A 85 -25.10 -19.75 2.85
N LEU A 86 -24.83 -20.55 3.91
CA LEU A 86 -23.47 -20.75 4.43
C LEU A 86 -22.58 -21.50 3.43
N SER A 87 -23.12 -22.49 2.73
CA SER A 87 -22.36 -23.24 1.72
C SER A 87 -21.94 -22.31 0.55
N ASP A 88 -22.87 -21.49 0.06
CA ASP A 88 -22.58 -20.51 -0.99
C ASP A 88 -21.58 -19.44 -0.52
N ALA A 89 -21.73 -18.95 0.71
CA ALA A 89 -20.82 -17.98 1.30
C ALA A 89 -19.40 -18.54 1.43
N LEU A 90 -19.24 -19.80 1.84
CA LEU A 90 -17.93 -20.47 1.94
C LEU A 90 -17.22 -20.58 0.59
N VAL A 91 -17.95 -20.93 -0.47
CA VAL A 91 -17.40 -20.99 -1.84
C VAL A 91 -16.94 -19.59 -2.28
N ARG A 92 -17.80 -18.59 -2.15
CA ARG A 92 -17.48 -17.20 -2.53
C ARG A 92 -16.31 -16.64 -1.72
N TYR A 93 -16.28 -16.93 -0.42
CA TYR A 93 -15.20 -16.50 0.45
C TYR A 93 -13.87 -17.15 0.09
N SER A 94 -13.87 -18.46 -0.23
CA SER A 94 -12.66 -19.16 -0.66
C SER A 94 -12.11 -18.58 -1.96
N ASN A 95 -12.97 -18.25 -2.92
CA ASN A 95 -12.56 -17.55 -4.14
C ASN A 95 -11.94 -16.18 -3.82
N LEU A 96 -12.57 -15.40 -2.93
CA LEU A 96 -12.02 -14.12 -2.49
C LEU A 96 -10.63 -14.26 -1.83
N LEU A 97 -10.38 -15.32 -1.07
CA LEU A 97 -9.04 -15.58 -0.50
C LEU A 97 -8.00 -15.81 -1.60
N ASN A 98 -8.34 -16.64 -2.58
CA ASN A 98 -7.47 -16.93 -3.71
C ASN A 98 -7.20 -15.66 -4.52
N ASP A 99 -8.22 -14.84 -4.77
CA ASP A 99 -8.07 -13.57 -5.50
C ASP A 99 -7.16 -12.58 -4.78
N VAL A 100 -7.27 -12.49 -3.45
CA VAL A 100 -6.41 -11.63 -2.63
C VAL A 100 -4.96 -12.12 -2.64
N GLU A 101 -4.73 -13.43 -2.55
CA GLU A 101 -3.39 -14.03 -2.64
C GLU A 101 -2.76 -13.85 -4.03
N ALA A 102 -3.52 -14.09 -5.10
CA ALA A 102 -3.08 -13.88 -6.47
C ALA A 102 -2.71 -12.42 -6.73
N ARG A 103 -3.54 -11.46 -6.27
CA ARG A 103 -3.23 -10.03 -6.41
C ARG A 103 -2.02 -9.59 -5.60
N PHE A 104 -1.80 -10.15 -4.41
CA PHE A 104 -0.59 -9.88 -3.63
C PHE A 104 0.67 -10.33 -4.38
N GLN A 105 0.69 -11.57 -4.87
CA GLN A 105 1.81 -12.12 -5.63
C GLN A 105 2.07 -11.30 -6.90
N MET A 106 1.02 -10.97 -7.65
CA MET A 106 1.10 -10.11 -8.83
C MET A 106 1.69 -8.74 -8.50
N ALA A 107 1.24 -8.09 -7.42
CA ALA A 107 1.73 -6.78 -7.01
C ALA A 107 3.23 -6.82 -6.69
N VAL A 108 3.66 -7.79 -5.87
CA VAL A 108 5.08 -7.95 -5.51
C VAL A 108 5.93 -8.21 -6.76
N GLN A 109 5.50 -9.11 -7.65
CA GLN A 109 6.24 -9.43 -8.87
C GLN A 109 6.35 -8.22 -9.82
N ALA A 110 5.23 -7.55 -10.08
CA ALA A 110 5.20 -6.37 -10.95
C ALA A 110 6.07 -5.23 -10.39
N MET A 111 5.96 -4.96 -9.09
CA MET A 111 6.76 -3.90 -8.46
C MET A 111 8.25 -4.26 -8.43
N SER A 112 8.61 -5.51 -8.13
CA SER A 112 10.02 -5.94 -8.09
C SER A 112 10.73 -5.85 -9.44
N SER A 113 9.98 -5.89 -10.55
CA SER A 113 10.54 -5.81 -11.91
C SER A 113 10.49 -4.41 -12.51
N ARG A 114 9.59 -3.54 -12.04
CA ARG A 114 9.34 -2.22 -12.62
C ARG A 114 9.78 -1.07 -11.73
N PHE A 115 9.77 -1.24 -10.42
CA PHE A 115 10.07 -0.17 -9.47
C PHE A 115 11.52 -0.27 -9.02
N GLU A 116 12.13 0.89 -8.83
CA GLU A 116 13.45 0.99 -8.24
C GLU A 116 13.37 0.65 -6.76
N MET A 117 14.09 -0.39 -6.35
CA MET A 117 14.14 -0.81 -4.96
C MET A 117 15.28 -0.07 -4.24
N VAL A 118 14.97 0.62 -3.15
CA VAL A 118 15.99 1.26 -2.31
C VAL A 118 16.24 0.45 -1.05
N HIS A 119 17.51 0.16 -0.78
CA HIS A 119 17.89 -0.69 0.33
C HIS A 119 18.04 0.09 1.63
N LEU A 120 17.70 -0.55 2.75
CA LEU A 120 18.04 -0.04 4.06
C LEU A 120 19.57 -0.06 4.20
N THR A 121 20.18 1.11 4.41
CA THR A 121 21.61 1.24 4.66
C THR A 121 21.90 1.22 6.17
N PRO A 122 23.13 0.89 6.60
CA PRO A 122 23.53 1.05 8.00
C PRO A 122 23.27 2.46 8.53
N GLU A 123 23.48 3.49 7.71
CA GLU A 123 23.22 4.88 8.04
C GLU A 123 21.73 5.13 8.28
N SER A 124 20.86 4.71 7.35
CA SER A 124 19.40 4.83 7.51
C SER A 124 18.88 4.07 8.73
N LEU A 125 19.48 2.93 9.05
CA LEU A 125 19.14 2.16 10.25
C LEU A 125 19.51 2.92 11.53
N VAL A 126 20.74 3.45 11.61
CA VAL A 126 21.19 4.22 12.77
C VAL A 126 20.36 5.50 12.94
N CYS A 127 20.09 6.22 11.85
CA CYS A 127 19.17 7.36 11.85
C CYS A 127 17.78 6.94 12.34
N GLY A 128 17.23 5.82 11.86
CA GLY A 128 15.91 5.35 12.28
C GLY A 128 15.79 4.92 13.74
N LEU A 129 16.91 4.60 14.40
CA LEU A 129 16.94 4.32 15.84
C LEU A 129 17.04 5.60 16.69
N ASN A 130 17.75 6.62 16.19
CA ASN A 130 18.09 7.83 16.93
C ASN A 130 17.12 8.99 16.67
N GLU A 131 16.65 9.15 15.44
CA GLU A 131 15.70 10.17 15.02
C GLU A 131 14.30 9.58 15.04
N ARG A 132 13.43 10.06 15.92
CA ARG A 132 12.03 9.61 16.01
C ARG A 132 11.13 10.69 15.47
N PHE A 133 10.81 10.61 14.18
CA PHE A 133 9.88 11.54 13.54
C PHE A 133 8.43 11.21 13.85
N LEU A 134 8.16 9.98 14.26
CA LEU A 134 6.85 9.41 14.51
C LEU A 134 6.72 9.13 16.02
N SER A 135 5.68 9.70 16.64
CA SER A 135 5.58 9.94 18.09
C SER A 135 5.21 8.70 18.91
N GLU A 136 4.79 7.60 18.29
CA GLU A 136 4.40 6.39 19.00
C GLU A 136 5.41 5.23 18.87
N GLN A 137 5.58 4.45 19.96
CA GLN A 137 6.43 3.25 19.98
C GLN A 137 6.08 2.23 18.88
N LYS A 138 4.86 2.29 18.33
CA LYS A 138 4.35 1.42 17.26
C LYS A 138 4.81 1.83 15.85
N GLN A 139 5.50 2.97 15.69
CA GLN A 139 5.87 3.52 14.39
C GLN A 139 7.37 3.37 14.06
N ARG A 140 8.11 2.50 14.78
CA ARG A 140 9.55 2.28 14.50
C ARG A 140 9.81 1.77 13.08
N ARG A 141 8.95 0.89 12.59
CA ARG A 141 9.03 0.34 11.24
C ARG A 141 8.75 1.43 10.20
N ASP A 142 7.70 2.21 10.41
CA ASP A 142 7.33 3.34 9.55
C ASP A 142 8.44 4.41 9.53
N ASN A 143 9.12 4.60 10.67
CA ASN A 143 10.28 5.48 10.75
C ASN A 143 11.47 4.95 9.93
N LEU A 144 11.69 3.63 9.87
CA LEU A 144 12.71 3.04 8.99
C LEU A 144 12.35 3.19 7.52
N VAL A 145 11.08 3.01 7.14
CA VAL A 145 10.58 3.30 5.79
C VAL A 145 10.86 4.75 5.42
N LEU A 146 10.50 5.68 6.31
CA LEU A 146 10.76 7.11 6.13
C LEU A 146 12.26 7.39 5.97
N GLN A 147 13.12 6.81 6.82
CA GLN A 147 14.56 7.03 6.73
C GLN A 147 15.19 6.48 5.45
N CYS A 148 14.69 5.38 4.91
CA CYS A 148 15.08 4.92 3.57
C CYS A 148 14.73 5.96 2.49
N ILE A 149 13.51 6.50 2.54
CA ILE A 149 13.05 7.53 1.61
C ILE A 149 13.90 8.80 1.75
N LEU A 150 14.14 9.28 2.97
CA LEU A 150 14.93 10.49 3.24
C LEU A 150 16.37 10.34 2.78
N HIS A 151 17.00 9.19 3.05
CA HIS A 151 18.36 8.92 2.61
C HIS A 151 18.47 8.93 1.08
N HIS A 152 17.58 8.22 0.39
CA HIS A 152 17.55 8.23 -1.07
C HIS A 152 17.24 9.63 -1.62
N ALA A 153 16.24 10.33 -1.08
CA ALA A 153 15.85 11.67 -1.52
C ALA A 153 17.01 12.66 -1.50
N ARG A 154 17.83 12.64 -0.45
CA ARG A 154 19.01 13.51 -0.30
C ARG A 154 20.08 13.26 -1.37
N GLN A 155 20.12 12.08 -1.99
CA GLN A 155 21.04 11.76 -3.09
C GLN A 155 20.62 12.37 -4.44
N TYR A 156 19.37 12.82 -4.56
CA TYR A 156 18.81 13.37 -5.80
C TYR A 156 18.29 14.80 -5.61
N PRO A 157 19.14 15.78 -5.21
CA PRO A 157 18.68 17.11 -4.83
C PRO A 157 17.94 17.85 -5.95
N ASN A 158 18.30 17.60 -7.22
CA ASN A 158 17.74 18.29 -8.38
C ASN A 158 16.46 17.62 -8.93
N ASP A 159 16.11 16.41 -8.49
CA ASP A 159 14.89 15.75 -8.93
C ASP A 159 13.68 16.28 -8.16
N ARG A 160 12.56 16.49 -8.85
CA ARG A 160 11.24 16.63 -8.20
C ARG A 160 10.87 15.32 -7.53
N LYS A 161 10.45 15.37 -6.26
CA LYS A 161 10.15 14.19 -5.44
C LYS A 161 8.75 14.26 -4.88
N ILE A 162 8.05 13.13 -4.93
CA ILE A 162 6.65 13.01 -4.53
C ILE A 162 6.51 11.77 -3.66
N LEU A 163 5.68 11.83 -2.63
CA LEU A 163 5.29 10.66 -1.84
C LEU A 163 3.84 10.25 -2.14
N LEU A 164 3.62 8.99 -2.48
CA LEU A 164 2.29 8.37 -2.49
C LEU A 164 2.19 7.44 -1.28
N THR A 165 1.35 7.80 -0.31
CA THR A 165 1.10 7.01 0.89
C THR A 165 -0.37 7.01 1.24
N ASN A 166 -0.97 5.83 1.40
CA ASN A 166 -2.37 5.72 1.79
C ASN A 166 -2.60 5.98 3.29
N ASP A 167 -1.52 6.25 4.04
CA ASP A 167 -1.60 6.63 5.43
C ASP A 167 -1.86 8.13 5.60
N ALA A 168 -3.14 8.48 5.75
CA ALA A 168 -3.54 9.85 6.07
C ALA A 168 -3.13 10.28 7.49
N ALA A 169 -2.77 9.35 8.39
CA ALA A 169 -2.35 9.65 9.75
C ALA A 169 -0.93 10.22 9.81
N PHE A 170 -0.07 9.84 8.86
CA PHE A 170 1.30 10.36 8.70
C PHE A 170 1.36 11.90 8.65
N TRP A 171 0.24 12.53 8.30
CA TRP A 171 0.11 13.96 8.05
C TRP A 171 -0.93 14.66 8.94
N LYS A 172 -1.58 13.96 9.88
CA LYS A 172 -2.80 14.45 10.55
C LYS A 172 -2.62 15.22 11.85
N ASP A 173 -1.40 15.53 12.29
CA ASP A 173 -1.21 16.42 13.44
C ASP A 173 -1.16 17.89 12.99
N GLU A 174 -2.29 18.39 12.45
CA GLU A 174 -2.50 19.80 12.12
C GLU A 174 -3.14 20.57 13.30
N ILE A 175 -2.90 20.17 14.55
CA ILE A 175 -3.52 20.84 15.71
C ILE A 175 -2.93 22.26 15.93
N PHE A 176 -1.76 22.59 15.37
CA PHE A 176 -1.08 23.88 15.60
C PHE A 176 -0.44 24.54 14.35
N SER A 177 -0.94 24.26 13.14
CA SER A 177 -0.44 24.90 11.89
C SER A 177 1.05 24.68 11.57
N GLN A 178 1.74 23.81 12.30
CA GLN A 178 3.14 23.45 12.07
C GLN A 178 3.24 22.05 11.45
N PRO A 179 4.17 21.83 10.50
CA PRO A 179 4.41 20.51 9.95
C PRO A 179 4.86 19.53 11.05
N THR A 180 4.40 18.29 10.98
CA THR A 180 4.94 17.20 11.81
C THR A 180 6.44 17.05 11.60
N PRO A 181 7.20 16.49 12.55
CA PRO A 181 8.63 16.21 12.35
C PRO A 181 8.89 15.37 11.09
N ALA A 182 8.01 14.41 10.77
CA ALA A 182 8.09 13.61 9.55
C ALA A 182 7.87 14.46 8.29
N LYS A 183 6.87 15.35 8.29
CA LYS A 183 6.64 16.31 7.20
C LYS A 183 7.83 17.23 7.00
N GLN A 184 8.37 17.78 8.09
CA GLN A 184 9.53 18.67 8.00
C GLN A 184 10.74 17.93 7.43
N ALA A 185 11.03 16.71 7.89
CA ALA A 185 12.13 15.92 7.36
C ALA A 185 11.98 15.63 5.85
N LEU A 186 10.76 15.34 5.40
CA LEU A 186 10.45 15.14 3.97
C LEU A 186 10.67 16.42 3.16
N LEU A 187 10.20 17.56 3.66
CA LEU A 187 10.42 18.88 3.04
C LEU A 187 11.92 19.20 2.97
N ASP A 188 12.67 18.98 4.04
CA ASP A 188 14.12 19.20 4.11
C ASP A 188 14.89 18.30 3.13
N ALA A 189 14.35 17.12 2.80
CA ALA A 189 14.88 16.21 1.79
C ALA A 189 14.39 16.53 0.36
N GLY A 190 13.58 17.59 0.19
CA GLY A 190 13.03 18.03 -1.10
C GLY A 190 11.84 17.20 -1.59
N VAL A 191 11.14 16.49 -0.70
CA VAL A 191 9.86 15.81 -0.97
C VAL A 191 8.73 16.78 -0.60
N ASP A 192 8.35 17.63 -1.55
CA ASP A 192 7.43 18.75 -1.31
C ASP A 192 5.97 18.46 -1.62
N GLN A 193 5.69 17.32 -2.27
CA GLN A 193 4.37 16.90 -2.70
C GLN A 193 4.03 15.51 -2.20
N HIS A 194 2.77 15.32 -1.83
CA HIS A 194 2.26 14.03 -1.43
C HIS A 194 0.82 13.79 -1.91
N PHE A 195 0.48 12.53 -2.08
CA PHE A 195 -0.87 12.07 -2.43
C PHE A 195 -1.27 10.92 -1.53
N THR A 196 -2.54 10.89 -1.13
CA THR A 196 -3.11 9.81 -0.30
C THR A 196 -3.95 8.80 -1.07
N ARG A 197 -4.04 8.97 -2.39
CA ARG A 197 -4.79 8.12 -3.30
C ARG A 197 -4.11 8.11 -4.65
N THR A 198 -3.96 6.93 -5.26
CA THR A 198 -3.31 6.80 -6.56
C THR A 198 -4.03 7.60 -7.64
N LYS A 199 -5.38 7.60 -7.63
CA LYS A 199 -6.20 8.42 -8.52
C LYS A 199 -5.81 9.91 -8.55
N ASN A 200 -5.56 10.49 -7.37
CA ASN A 200 -5.24 11.92 -7.28
C ASN A 200 -3.86 12.20 -7.86
N PHE A 201 -2.89 11.32 -7.60
CA PHE A 201 -1.56 11.39 -8.21
C PHE A 201 -1.65 11.29 -9.73
N LEU A 202 -2.37 10.30 -10.27
CA LEU A 202 -2.52 10.12 -11.72
C LEU A 202 -3.20 11.33 -12.38
N GLY A 203 -4.27 11.84 -11.78
CA GLY A 203 -4.96 13.04 -12.28
C GLY A 203 -4.06 14.28 -12.30
N TRP A 204 -3.24 14.47 -11.26
CA TRP A 204 -2.26 15.55 -11.21
C TRP A 204 -1.14 15.35 -12.24
N LEU A 205 -0.60 14.13 -12.38
CA LEU A 205 0.46 13.82 -13.35
C LEU A 205 0.00 14.09 -14.79
N GLN A 206 -1.24 13.73 -15.13
CA GLN A 206 -1.81 14.02 -16.44
C GLN A 206 -1.90 15.52 -16.74
N GLN A 207 -2.18 16.35 -15.73
CA GLN A 207 -2.22 17.81 -15.90
C GLN A 207 -0.82 18.37 -16.13
N GLU A 208 0.17 17.91 -15.38
CA GLU A 208 1.57 18.36 -15.53
C GLU A 208 2.14 18.02 -16.90
N LEU A 209 1.87 16.82 -17.42
CA LEU A 209 2.32 16.41 -18.75
C LEU A 209 1.69 17.25 -19.86
N LYS A 210 0.41 17.63 -19.71
CA LYS A 210 -0.27 18.55 -20.65
C LYS A 210 0.35 19.94 -20.64
N ILE A 211 0.75 20.44 -19.48
CA ILE A 211 1.38 21.77 -19.32
C ILE A 211 2.78 21.79 -19.96
N GLN A 212 3.50 20.67 -19.95
CA GLN A 212 4.85 20.55 -20.50
C GLN A 212 4.89 20.26 -22.02
N GLY A 213 3.74 20.29 -22.71
CA GLY A 213 3.68 20.10 -24.17
C GLY A 213 3.86 18.66 -24.65
N GLY A 214 3.87 17.68 -23.75
CA GLY A 214 3.81 16.27 -24.10
C GLY A 214 2.38 15.90 -24.48
N THR A 215 2.16 15.40 -25.69
CA THR A 215 0.88 14.78 -26.04
C THR A 215 0.59 13.66 -25.05
N PRO A 216 -0.56 13.69 -24.35
CA PRO A 216 -0.95 12.57 -23.52
C PRO A 216 -1.34 11.43 -24.47
N GLU A 217 -0.45 10.48 -24.71
CA GLU A 217 -0.90 9.18 -25.13
C GLU A 217 -1.81 8.66 -24.01
N SER A 218 -3.06 8.47 -24.41
CA SER A 218 -4.24 8.39 -23.56
C SER A 218 -4.11 7.34 -22.46
N PHE A 219 -4.33 7.76 -21.21
CA PHE A 219 -4.73 6.90 -20.09
C PHE A 219 -6.21 6.44 -20.19
N ASP A 220 -6.85 6.61 -21.35
CA ASP A 220 -8.19 6.07 -21.62
C ASP A 220 -8.07 4.77 -22.40
N ARG A 221 -8.16 3.64 -21.69
CA ARG A 221 -8.84 2.41 -22.13
C ARG A 221 -8.98 1.39 -21.01
#